data_AF-A0A1I0RDA9-F1
#
_entry.id   AF-A0A1I0RDA9-F1
#
_cell.length_a   1.000
_cell.length_b   1.000
_cell.length_c   1.000
_cell.angle_alpha   90.00
_cell.angle_beta   90.00
_cell.angle_gamma   90.00
#
_symmetry.space_group_name_H-M   'P 1'
#
loop_
_entity.id
_entity.type
_entity.pdbx_description
1 polymer ?
#
loop_
_entity_poly.entity_id
_entity_poly.type
_entity_poly.pdbx_seq_one_letter_code
_entity_poly.pdbx_strand_id
1 'polypeptide(L)'
;MQELVHHTIQKIQELLEHFNKVQELYLSKSFDFDGQFEAFLYDFLEYLKTKGNTTYESEVLKVMNMISTVKRGFNPVQMEKIASGKRELLWGFSFNGMESIHGFLMEMYAKEQKKLDEAEELLSGLIVSLYQNGILDDGKVKDLNTIPKIEVFWTSLVNQNTQISGINKKLRLSMISEDIFLLLEKVLLKL
;
A
#
# COMPACT_ATOMS: atom_id res chain seq x y z
N MET A 1 14.16 6.45 -6.07
CA MET A 1 14.30 5.02 -6.43
C MET A 1 12.88 4.45 -6.39
N GLN A 2 12.39 3.81 -7.45
CA GLN A 2 11.10 3.11 -7.36
C GLN A 2 11.26 1.95 -6.37
N GLU A 3 10.36 1.83 -5.41
CA GLU A 3 10.38 0.73 -4.45
C GLU A 3 9.59 -0.47 -4.99
N LEU A 4 9.91 -1.65 -4.44
CA LEU A 4 9.16 -2.87 -4.70
C LEU A 4 7.69 -2.66 -4.29
N VAL A 5 6.77 -2.85 -5.22
CA VAL A 5 5.33 -2.69 -5.00
C VAL A 5 4.85 -3.71 -3.96
N HIS A 6 5.34 -4.96 -4.02
CA HIS A 6 5.03 -5.98 -3.03
C HIS A 6 5.44 -5.56 -1.60
N HIS A 7 6.63 -4.98 -1.43
CA HIS A 7 7.08 -4.46 -0.14
C HIS A 7 6.19 -3.31 0.34
N THR A 8 5.80 -2.41 -0.57
CA THR A 8 4.93 -1.29 -0.24
C THR A 8 3.55 -1.75 0.24
N ILE A 9 2.96 -2.76 -0.43
CA ILE A 9 1.69 -3.37 -0.02
C ILE A 9 1.81 -4.00 1.36
N GLN A 10 2.86 -4.79 1.59
CA GLN A 10 3.12 -5.40 2.90
C GLN A 10 3.21 -4.33 4.00
N LYS A 11 3.91 -3.22 3.74
CA LYS A 11 4.03 -2.15 4.73
C LYS A 11 2.70 -1.47 5.04
N ILE A 12 1.84 -1.28 4.03
CA ILE A 12 0.49 -0.74 4.23
C ILE A 12 -0.38 -1.73 5.03
N GLN A 13 -0.24 -3.04 4.79
CA GLN A 13 -0.94 -4.07 5.57
C GLN A 13 -0.51 -4.06 7.04
N GLU A 14 0.79 -3.96 7.33
CA GLU A 14 1.28 -3.82 8.71
C GLU A 14 0.69 -2.58 9.41
N LEU A 15 0.60 -1.45 8.71
CA LEU A 15 -0.02 -0.23 9.22
C LEU A 15 -1.52 -0.42 9.47
N LEU A 16 -2.24 -1.08 8.56
CA LEU A 16 -3.67 -1.42 8.74
C LEU A 16 -3.88 -2.34 9.94
N GLU A 17 -3.02 -3.34 10.14
CA GLU A 17 -3.10 -4.24 11.30
C GLU A 17 -2.87 -3.49 12.62
N HIS A 18 -1.88 -2.60 12.67
CA HIS A 18 -1.66 -1.73 13.82
C HIS A 18 -2.87 -0.82 14.05
N PHE A 19 -3.39 -0.20 13.00
CA PHE A 19 -4.53 0.68 13.06
C PHE A 19 -5.80 -0.01 13.58
N ASN A 20 -6.06 -1.25 13.15
CA ASN A 20 -7.20 -2.04 13.63
C ASN A 20 -7.12 -2.25 15.15
N LYS A 21 -5.93 -2.53 15.70
CA LYS A 21 -5.74 -2.63 17.16
C LYS A 21 -6.05 -1.32 17.87
N VAL A 22 -5.67 -0.18 17.29
CA VAL A 22 -6.03 1.14 17.82
C VAL A 22 -7.55 1.36 17.81
N GLN A 23 -8.23 0.95 16.74
CA GLN A 23 -9.69 1.01 16.67
C GLN A 23 -10.38 0.11 17.71
N GLU A 24 -9.85 -1.09 17.98
CA GLU A 24 -10.34 -1.96 19.05
C GLU A 24 -10.22 -1.30 20.44
N LEU A 25 -9.12 -0.57 20.70
CA LEU A 25 -8.94 0.22 21.92
C LEU A 25 -9.95 1.35 22.03
N TYR A 26 -10.27 2.01 20.90
CA TYR A 26 -11.34 3.00 20.86
C TYR A 26 -12.68 2.37 21.22
N LEU A 27 -13.07 1.29 20.54
CA LEU A 27 -14.37 0.62 20.74
C LEU A 27 -14.55 0.13 22.19
N SER A 28 -13.49 -0.39 22.79
CA SER A 28 -13.48 -0.85 24.18
C SER A 28 -13.42 0.28 25.22
N LYS A 29 -13.34 1.54 24.80
CA LYS A 29 -13.16 2.71 25.67
C LYS A 29 -11.90 2.60 26.55
N SER A 30 -10.85 1.98 26.02
CA SER A 30 -9.62 1.75 26.75
C SER A 30 -8.93 3.06 27.15
N PHE A 31 -8.31 3.06 28.33
CA PHE A 31 -7.46 4.18 28.79
C PHE A 31 -6.21 4.34 27.93
N ASP A 32 -5.75 3.26 27.28
CA ASP A 32 -4.53 3.26 26.46
C ASP A 32 -4.77 3.82 25.05
N PHE A 33 -6.03 3.99 24.63
CA PHE A 33 -6.38 4.46 23.28
C PHE A 33 -5.64 5.74 22.90
N ASP A 34 -5.69 6.77 23.75
CA ASP A 34 -5.14 8.09 23.44
C ASP A 34 -3.63 8.04 23.10
N GLY A 35 -2.87 7.20 23.81
CA GLY A 35 -1.44 7.05 23.62
C GLY A 35 -1.11 6.21 22.39
N GLN A 36 -1.83 5.11 22.20
CA GLN A 36 -1.64 4.19 21.07
C GLN A 36 -2.05 4.85 19.74
N PHE A 37 -3.11 5.65 19.73
CA PHE A 37 -3.51 6.39 18.54
C PHE A 37 -2.50 7.49 18.19
N GLU A 38 -1.96 8.19 19.18
CA GLU A 38 -0.92 9.19 18.95
C GLU A 38 0.36 8.54 18.41
N ALA A 39 0.81 7.42 18.99
CA ALA A 39 1.95 6.66 18.49
C ALA A 39 1.74 6.20 17.05
N PHE A 40 0.58 5.61 16.74
CA PHE A 40 0.21 5.24 15.39
C PHE A 40 0.28 6.41 14.40
N LEU A 41 -0.25 7.58 14.76
CA LEU A 41 -0.22 8.76 13.88
C LEU A 41 1.21 9.24 13.60
N TYR A 42 2.12 9.15 14.58
CA TYR A 42 3.53 9.45 14.38
C TYR A 42 4.22 8.44 13.45
N ASP A 43 4.01 7.15 13.68
CA ASP A 43 4.56 6.08 12.82
C ASP A 43 4.07 6.23 11.38
N PHE A 44 2.77 6.50 11.21
CA PHE A 44 2.18 6.69 9.88
C PHE A 44 2.72 7.97 9.21
N LEU A 45 2.87 9.07 9.95
CA LEU A 45 3.47 10.30 9.45
C LEU A 45 4.91 10.08 8.99
N GLU A 46 5.72 9.33 9.75
CA GLU A 46 7.09 8.99 9.38
C GLU A 46 7.13 8.18 8.08
N TYR A 47 6.27 7.15 7.97
CA TYR A 47 6.12 6.40 6.74
C TYR A 47 5.80 7.31 5.53
N LEU A 48 4.83 8.22 5.66
CA LEU A 48 4.47 9.15 4.58
C LEU A 48 5.63 10.07 4.17
N LYS A 49 6.44 10.52 5.13
CA LYS A 49 7.65 11.32 4.85
C LYS A 49 8.68 10.53 4.07
N THR A 50 8.93 9.26 4.41
CA THR A 50 9.85 8.42 3.63
C THR A 50 9.41 8.23 2.18
N LYS A 51 8.09 8.26 1.94
CA LYS A 51 7.48 8.15 0.61
C LYS A 51 7.36 9.49 -0.14
N GLY A 52 7.60 10.62 0.54
CA GLY A 52 7.41 11.95 -0.02
C GLY A 52 5.96 12.29 -0.35
N ASN A 53 4.99 11.69 0.35
CA ASN A 53 3.56 11.92 0.09
C ASN A 53 3.03 13.12 0.89
N THR A 54 3.33 14.32 0.39
CA THR A 54 3.04 15.59 1.07
C THR A 54 1.55 15.85 1.30
N THR A 55 0.67 15.31 0.45
CA THR A 55 -0.78 15.45 0.58
C THR A 55 -1.30 14.73 1.81
N TYR A 56 -1.03 13.41 1.94
CA TYR A 56 -1.46 12.67 3.13
C TYR A 56 -0.69 13.09 4.38
N GLU A 57 0.59 13.48 4.25
CA GLU A 57 1.35 14.05 5.37
C GLU A 57 0.62 15.24 6.00
N SER A 58 0.12 16.16 5.16
CA SER A 58 -0.61 17.35 5.61
C SER A 58 -1.93 17.00 6.32
N GLU A 59 -2.68 16.01 5.80
CA GLU A 59 -3.93 15.59 6.42
C GLU A 59 -3.70 14.85 7.76
N VAL A 60 -2.65 14.03 7.87
CA VAL A 60 -2.27 13.40 9.15
C VAL A 60 -1.90 14.48 10.17
N LEU A 61 -1.08 15.46 9.78
CA LEU A 61 -0.72 16.58 10.65
C LEU A 61 -1.94 17.38 11.11
N LYS A 62 -2.92 17.58 10.22
CA LYS A 62 -4.19 18.23 10.57
C LYS A 62 -4.97 17.44 11.63
N VAL A 63 -5.06 16.11 11.51
CA VAL A 63 -5.66 15.24 12.53
C VAL A 63 -4.94 15.38 13.87
N MET A 64 -3.61 15.28 13.87
CA MET A 64 -2.79 15.43 15.07
C MET A 64 -2.99 16.81 15.73
N ASN A 65 -3.05 17.88 14.93
CA ASN A 65 -3.27 19.24 15.41
C ASN A 65 -4.67 19.43 16.03
N MET A 66 -5.71 18.85 15.42
CA MET A 66 -7.05 18.88 16.00
C MET A 66 -7.08 18.18 17.36
N ILE A 67 -6.54 16.97 17.46
CA ILE A 67 -6.47 16.20 18.70
C ILE A 67 -5.68 16.95 19.78
N SER A 68 -4.51 17.50 19.41
CA SER A 68 -3.67 18.31 20.31
C SER A 68 -4.39 19.55 20.83
N THR A 69 -5.16 20.22 19.97
CA THR A 69 -5.95 21.41 20.34
C THR A 69 -7.04 21.06 21.35
N VAL A 70 -7.75 19.94 21.17
CA VAL A 70 -8.70 19.44 22.18
C VAL A 70 -7.98 19.08 23.48
N LYS A 71 -6.83 18.38 23.42
CA LYS A 71 -6.00 18.04 24.59
C LYS A 71 -5.55 19.29 25.36
N ARG A 72 -5.30 20.42 24.67
CA ARG A 72 -4.99 21.74 25.27
C ARG A 72 -6.21 22.46 25.86
N GLY A 73 -7.43 21.95 25.62
CA GLY A 73 -8.67 22.48 26.17
C GLY A 73 -9.36 23.51 25.27
N PHE A 74 -9.08 23.49 23.97
CA PHE A 74 -9.73 24.36 22.98
C PHE A 74 -10.50 23.54 21.95
N ASN A 75 -11.63 24.06 21.48
CA ASN A 75 -12.35 23.46 20.36
C ASN A 75 -11.58 23.74 19.05
N PRO A 76 -11.13 22.72 18.30
CA PRO A 76 -10.35 22.92 17.07
C PRO A 76 -11.07 23.67 15.96
N VAL A 77 -12.41 23.70 15.97
CA VAL A 77 -13.23 24.35 14.95
C VAL A 77 -13.55 25.79 15.36
N GLN A 78 -13.99 26.00 16.61
CA GLN A 78 -14.41 27.31 17.10
C GLN A 78 -13.26 28.13 17.71
N MET A 79 -12.15 27.49 18.06
CA MET A 79 -11.02 28.06 18.81
C MET A 79 -11.37 28.64 20.19
N GLU A 80 -12.52 28.24 20.74
CA GLU A 80 -12.98 28.64 22.07
C GLU A 80 -12.50 27.65 23.14
N LYS A 81 -12.35 28.14 24.37
CA LYS A 81 -12.02 27.29 25.53
C LYS A 81 -13.18 26.33 25.83
N ILE A 82 -12.87 25.05 25.98
CA ILE A 82 -13.84 24.02 26.31
C ILE A 82 -14.22 24.16 27.78
N ALA A 83 -15.47 24.54 28.05
CA ALA A 83 -15.99 24.72 29.41
C ALA A 83 -16.32 23.39 30.11
N SER A 84 -16.84 22.40 29.35
CA SER A 84 -17.15 21.05 29.82
C SER A 84 -17.13 20.08 28.63
N GLY A 85 -17.12 18.77 28.87
CA GLY A 85 -17.21 17.78 27.79
C GLY A 85 -15.92 17.56 26.97
N LYS A 86 -14.76 17.89 27.54
CA LYS A 86 -13.45 17.77 26.86
C LYS A 86 -13.16 16.33 26.41
N ARG A 87 -13.56 15.34 27.20
CA ARG A 87 -13.34 13.93 26.87
C ARG A 87 -14.20 13.54 25.67
N GLU A 88 -15.48 13.88 25.69
CA GLU A 88 -16.44 13.61 24.61
C GLU A 88 -16.00 14.27 23.30
N LEU A 89 -15.54 15.52 23.35
CA LEU A 89 -14.96 16.20 22.19
C LEU A 89 -13.71 15.48 21.69
N LEU A 90 -12.80 15.09 22.59
CA LEU A 90 -11.59 14.37 22.21
C LEU A 90 -11.91 13.05 21.50
N TRP A 91 -12.89 12.31 22.02
CA TRP A 91 -13.39 11.07 21.42
C TRP A 91 -14.01 11.33 20.04
N GLY A 92 -14.85 12.35 19.91
CA GLY A 92 -15.45 12.73 18.63
C GLY A 92 -14.41 13.13 17.56
N PHE A 93 -13.43 13.95 17.92
CA PHE A 93 -12.34 14.30 16.99
C PHE A 93 -11.43 13.12 16.69
N SER A 94 -11.19 12.22 17.67
CA SER A 94 -10.40 11.02 17.44
C SER A 94 -11.10 10.06 16.49
N PHE A 95 -12.43 9.89 16.59
CA PHE A 95 -13.23 9.13 15.64
C PHE A 95 -13.12 9.69 14.21
N ASN A 96 -13.35 11.00 14.04
CA ASN A 96 -13.20 11.64 12.73
C ASN A 96 -11.77 11.49 12.17
N GLY A 97 -10.77 11.58 13.05
CA GLY A 97 -9.38 11.30 12.71
C GLY A 97 -9.21 9.88 12.19
N MET A 98 -9.66 8.88 12.95
CA MET A 98 -9.59 7.47 12.56
C MET A 98 -10.29 7.19 11.22
N GLU A 99 -11.50 7.71 11.00
CA GLU A 99 -12.22 7.54 9.73
C GLU A 99 -11.41 8.09 8.54
N SER A 100 -10.80 9.26 8.72
CA SER A 100 -9.95 9.88 7.69
C SER A 100 -8.71 9.03 7.40
N ILE A 101 -8.02 8.58 8.45
CA ILE A 101 -6.83 7.73 8.36
C ILE A 101 -7.15 6.40 7.67
N HIS A 102 -8.25 5.76 8.06
CA HIS A 102 -8.70 4.52 7.45
C HIS A 102 -8.92 4.70 5.95
N GLY A 103 -9.63 5.76 5.55
CA GLY A 103 -9.83 6.11 4.14
C GLY A 103 -8.52 6.24 3.38
N PHE A 104 -7.53 6.93 3.95
CA PHE A 104 -6.22 7.09 3.32
C PHE A 104 -5.46 5.77 3.18
N LEU A 105 -5.41 4.95 4.24
CA LEU A 105 -4.74 3.65 4.17
C LEU A 105 -5.37 2.73 3.11
N MET A 106 -6.70 2.70 3.05
CA MET A 106 -7.43 1.90 2.07
C MET A 106 -7.23 2.40 0.64
N GLU A 107 -7.22 3.72 0.43
CA GLU A 107 -6.94 4.31 -0.89
C GLU A 107 -5.51 3.98 -1.34
N MET A 108 -4.53 4.13 -0.45
CA MET A 108 -3.13 3.78 -0.71
C MET A 108 -2.98 2.30 -1.04
N TYR A 109 -3.60 1.42 -0.27
CA TYR A 109 -3.60 -0.01 -0.51
C TYR A 109 -4.18 -0.35 -1.88
N ALA A 110 -5.40 0.14 -2.16
CA ALA A 110 -6.10 -0.13 -3.41
C ALA A 110 -5.31 0.35 -4.63
N LYS A 111 -4.63 1.51 -4.52
CA LYS A 111 -3.79 2.05 -5.59
C LYS A 111 -2.61 1.14 -5.92
N GLU A 112 -1.92 0.63 -4.90
CA GLU A 112 -0.77 -0.27 -5.12
C GLU A 112 -1.22 -1.66 -5.58
N GLN A 113 -2.31 -2.19 -4.99
CA GLN A 113 -2.89 -3.47 -5.41
C GLN A 113 -3.33 -3.44 -6.87
N LYS A 114 -3.97 -2.35 -7.31
CA LYS A 114 -4.40 -2.17 -8.70
C LYS A 114 -3.22 -2.25 -9.69
N LYS A 115 -2.03 -1.76 -9.31
CA LYS A 115 -0.84 -1.88 -10.18
C LYS A 115 -0.43 -3.34 -10.36
N LEU A 116 -0.48 -4.14 -9.29
CA LEU A 116 -0.19 -5.57 -9.37
C LEU A 116 -1.24 -6.31 -10.20
N ASP A 117 -2.52 -6.03 -9.98
CA ASP A 117 -3.63 -6.68 -10.69
C ASP A 117 -3.56 -6.41 -12.20
N GLU A 118 -3.36 -5.15 -12.61
CA GLU A 118 -3.21 -4.77 -14.02
C GLU A 118 -1.98 -5.42 -14.67
N ALA A 119 -0.87 -5.51 -13.93
CA ALA A 119 0.35 -6.16 -14.43
C ALA A 119 0.18 -7.69 -14.53
N GLU A 120 -0.45 -8.31 -13.54
CA GLU A 120 -0.74 -9.74 -13.54
C GLU A 120 -1.67 -10.12 -14.68
N GLU A 121 -2.70 -9.32 -14.97
CA GLU A 121 -3.58 -9.53 -16.12
C GLU A 121 -2.81 -9.49 -17.44
N LEU A 122 -1.97 -8.45 -17.63
CA LEU A 122 -1.13 -8.31 -18.82
C LEU A 122 -0.16 -9.47 -18.99
N LEU A 123 0.52 -9.88 -17.91
CA LEU A 123 1.48 -10.97 -17.93
C LEU A 123 0.78 -12.31 -18.15
N SER A 124 -0.37 -12.55 -17.53
CA SER A 124 -1.17 -13.76 -17.73
C SER A 124 -1.60 -13.92 -19.18
N GLY A 125 -2.14 -12.85 -19.79
CA GLY A 125 -2.51 -12.86 -21.20
C GLY A 125 -1.32 -13.13 -22.13
N LEU A 126 -0.16 -12.54 -21.82
CA LEU A 126 1.07 -12.79 -22.57
C LEU A 126 1.55 -14.24 -22.45
N ILE A 127 1.59 -14.79 -21.24
CA ILE A 127 2.07 -16.15 -20.99
C ILE A 127 1.16 -17.19 -21.68
N VAL A 128 -0.17 -17.01 -21.62
CA VAL A 128 -1.11 -17.86 -22.37
C VAL A 128 -0.85 -17.80 -23.88
N SER A 129 -0.60 -16.60 -24.43
CA SER A 129 -0.25 -16.44 -25.84
C SER A 129 1.07 -17.15 -26.20
N LEU A 130 2.09 -17.05 -25.34
CA LEU A 130 3.36 -17.76 -25.54
C LEU A 130 3.17 -19.28 -25.51
N TYR A 131 2.29 -19.79 -24.65
CA TYR A 131 1.96 -21.21 -24.59
C TYR A 131 1.21 -21.67 -25.85
N GLN A 132 0.20 -20.92 -26.29
CA GLN A 132 -0.58 -21.22 -27.50
C GLN A 132 0.27 -21.20 -28.78
N ASN A 133 1.28 -20.32 -28.84
CA ASN A 133 2.20 -20.23 -29.97
C ASN A 133 3.36 -21.24 -29.90
N GLY A 134 3.38 -22.14 -28.91
CA GLY A 134 4.42 -23.17 -28.74
C GLY A 134 5.79 -22.63 -28.33
N ILE A 135 5.87 -21.37 -27.88
CA ILE A 135 7.10 -20.76 -27.36
C ILE A 135 7.35 -21.28 -25.94
N LEU A 136 6.29 -21.36 -25.13
CA LEU A 136 6.26 -22.05 -23.84
C LEU A 136 5.61 -23.43 -23.98
N ASP A 137 6.12 -24.39 -23.20
CA ASP A 137 5.62 -25.75 -23.09
C ASP A 137 5.78 -26.21 -21.63
N ASP A 138 5.13 -27.32 -21.24
CA ASP A 138 5.17 -27.85 -19.86
C ASP A 138 6.60 -28.10 -19.34
N GLY A 139 7.52 -28.48 -20.24
CA GLY A 139 8.92 -28.71 -19.89
C GLY A 139 9.60 -27.40 -19.50
N LYS A 140 9.45 -26.36 -20.31
CA LYS A 140 9.98 -25.03 -20.04
C LYS A 140 9.35 -24.40 -18.81
N VAL A 141 8.04 -24.53 -18.61
CA VAL A 141 7.36 -23.98 -17.41
C VAL A 141 7.95 -24.60 -16.14
N LYS A 142 8.17 -25.92 -16.12
CA LYS A 142 8.83 -26.61 -14.99
C LYS A 142 10.29 -26.16 -14.78
N ASP A 143 10.98 -25.83 -15.87
CA ASP A 143 12.35 -25.31 -15.79
C ASP A 143 12.40 -23.89 -15.21
N LEU A 144 11.34 -23.08 -15.37
CA LEU A 144 11.21 -21.73 -14.82
C LEU A 144 10.82 -21.70 -13.33
N ASN A 145 11.41 -22.58 -12.53
CA ASN A 145 11.08 -22.77 -11.11
C ASN A 145 11.83 -21.83 -10.14
N THR A 146 12.58 -20.84 -10.65
CA THR A 146 13.34 -19.89 -9.82
C THR A 146 13.41 -18.53 -10.50
N ILE A 147 13.45 -17.45 -9.70
CA ILE A 147 13.54 -16.07 -10.18
C ILE A 147 14.70 -15.83 -11.17
N PRO A 148 15.95 -16.30 -10.96
CA PRO A 148 17.02 -16.08 -11.91
C PRO A 148 16.76 -16.70 -13.29
N LYS A 149 16.10 -17.87 -13.34
CA LYS A 149 15.73 -18.50 -14.61
C LYS A 149 14.61 -17.73 -15.32
N ILE A 150 13.63 -17.25 -14.55
CA ILE A 150 12.55 -16.38 -15.05
C ILE A 150 13.13 -15.08 -15.62
N GLU A 151 14.08 -14.46 -14.93
CA GLU A 151 14.77 -13.25 -15.38
C GLU A 151 15.48 -13.47 -16.71
N VAL A 152 16.28 -14.52 -16.84
CA VAL A 152 17.01 -14.84 -18.08
C VAL A 152 16.02 -15.08 -19.23
N PHE A 153 14.97 -15.86 -18.98
CA PHE A 153 13.94 -16.15 -19.98
C PHE A 153 13.20 -14.89 -20.42
N TRP A 154 12.73 -14.08 -19.46
CA TRP A 154 12.03 -12.83 -19.73
C TRP A 154 12.92 -11.86 -20.52
N THR A 155 14.18 -11.73 -20.13
CA THR A 155 15.13 -10.84 -20.81
C THR A 155 15.39 -11.30 -22.25
N SER A 156 15.48 -12.61 -22.49
CA SER A 156 15.56 -13.17 -23.84
C SER A 156 14.33 -12.80 -24.68
N LEU A 157 13.12 -12.97 -24.14
CA LEU A 157 11.87 -12.63 -24.83
C LEU A 157 11.77 -11.14 -25.15
N VAL A 158 12.13 -10.27 -24.20
CA VAL A 158 12.13 -8.81 -24.37
C VAL A 158 13.09 -8.38 -25.48
N ASN A 159 14.23 -9.05 -25.63
CA ASN A 159 15.23 -8.74 -26.65
C ASN A 159 14.84 -9.26 -28.04
N GLN A 160 14.07 -10.35 -28.11
CA GLN A 160 13.73 -11.01 -29.38
C GLN A 160 12.37 -10.58 -29.94
N ASN A 161 11.48 -10.02 -29.11
CA ASN A 161 10.12 -9.67 -29.51
C ASN A 161 9.78 -8.23 -29.17
N THR A 162 9.51 -7.41 -30.20
CA THR A 162 9.20 -5.98 -30.07
C THR A 162 7.90 -5.71 -29.31
N GLN A 163 6.89 -6.58 -29.43
CA GLN A 163 5.64 -6.46 -28.69
C GLN A 163 5.86 -6.71 -27.20
N ILE A 164 6.61 -7.77 -26.86
CA ILE A 164 6.98 -8.08 -25.46
C ILE A 164 7.85 -6.97 -24.88
N SER A 165 8.77 -6.41 -25.67
CA SER A 165 9.55 -5.23 -25.28
C SER A 165 8.66 -4.03 -24.95
N GLY A 166 7.62 -3.79 -25.74
CA GLY A 166 6.61 -2.75 -25.47
C GLY A 166 5.86 -2.98 -24.16
N ILE A 167 5.44 -4.21 -23.89
CA ILE A 167 4.77 -4.59 -22.63
C ILE A 167 5.72 -4.38 -21.44
N ASN A 168 6.97 -4.86 -21.54
CA ASN A 168 7.98 -4.68 -20.49
C ASN A 168 8.24 -3.19 -20.21
N LYS A 169 8.30 -2.34 -21.23
CA LYS A 169 8.41 -0.89 -21.03
C LYS A 169 7.21 -0.33 -20.28
N LYS A 170 5.99 -0.74 -20.63
CA LYS A 170 4.76 -0.33 -19.95
C LYS A 170 4.77 -0.73 -18.47
N LEU A 171 5.15 -1.97 -18.15
CA LEU A 171 5.26 -2.46 -16.77
C LEU A 171 6.29 -1.66 -15.97
N ARG A 172 7.45 -1.36 -16.57
CA ARG A 172 8.51 -0.57 -15.93
C ARG A 172 8.13 0.89 -15.65
N LEU A 173 7.01 1.39 -16.17
CA LEU A 173 6.49 2.71 -15.78
C LEU A 173 5.89 2.69 -14.36
N SER A 174 5.39 1.55 -13.90
CA SER A 174 4.67 1.43 -12.62
C SER A 174 5.39 0.59 -11.57
N MET A 175 6.34 -0.27 -11.94
CA MET A 175 7.04 -1.18 -11.04
C MET A 175 8.47 -1.51 -11.47
N ILE A 176 9.28 -2.01 -10.54
CA ILE A 176 10.66 -2.44 -10.82
C ILE A 176 10.69 -3.84 -11.45
N SER A 177 11.86 -4.30 -11.91
CA SER A 177 11.96 -5.58 -12.63
C SER A 177 11.69 -6.77 -11.71
N GLU A 178 12.07 -6.63 -10.44
CA GLU A 178 11.89 -7.60 -9.39
C GLU A 178 10.41 -7.89 -9.13
N ASP A 179 9.54 -6.86 -9.14
CA ASP A 179 8.09 -7.05 -9.07
C ASP A 179 7.57 -7.85 -10.28
N ILE A 180 8.08 -7.54 -11.49
CA ILE A 180 7.69 -8.24 -12.72
C ILE A 180 8.07 -9.72 -12.63
N PHE A 181 9.26 -10.04 -12.12
CA PHE A 181 9.71 -11.43 -11.98
C PHE A 181 8.89 -12.21 -10.96
N LEU A 182 8.54 -11.60 -9.82
CA LEU A 182 7.64 -12.20 -8.83
C LEU A 182 6.25 -12.45 -9.41
N LEU A 183 5.71 -11.51 -10.20
CA LEU A 183 4.42 -11.70 -10.87
C LEU A 183 4.48 -12.81 -11.93
N LEU A 184 5.57 -12.88 -12.70
CA LEU A 184 5.78 -13.96 -13.67
C LEU A 184 5.84 -15.33 -12.99
N GLU A 185 6.56 -15.45 -11.88
CA GLU A 185 6.60 -16.68 -11.08
C GLU A 185 5.19 -17.07 -10.63
N LYS A 186 4.44 -16.12 -10.07
CA LYS A 186 3.04 -16.33 -9.64
C LYS A 186 2.14 -16.78 -10.80
N VAL A 187 2.28 -16.18 -11.98
CA VAL A 187 1.49 -16.54 -13.18
C VAL A 187 1.86 -17.93 -13.69
N LEU A 188 3.15 -18.26 -13.74
CA LEU A 188 3.63 -19.56 -14.20
C LEU A 188 3.17 -20.70 -13.29
N LEU A 189 3.08 -20.48 -11.99
CA LEU A 189 2.56 -21.46 -11.02
C LEU A 189 1.07 -21.78 -11.18
N LYS A 190 0.32 -20.97 -11.94
CA LYS A 190 -1.13 -21.18 -12.19
C LYS A 190 -1.42 -22.02 -13.44
N LEU A 191 -0.42 -22.30 -14.26
CA LEU A 191 -0.52 -23.13 -15.47
C LEU A 191 -0.34 -24.61 -15.13
#